data_AF-A0A5D2AL26-F1
#
_entry.id   AF-A0A5D2AL26-F1
#
_cell.length_a   1.000
_cell.length_b   1.000
_cell.length_c   1.000
_cell.angle_alpha   90.00
_cell.angle_beta   90.00
_cell.angle_gamma   90.00
#
_symmetry.space_group_name_H-M   'P 1'
#
loop_
_entity.id
_entity.type
_entity.pdbx_description
1 polymer ?
#
loop_
_entity_poly.entity_id
_entity_poly.type
_entity_poly.pdbx_seq_one_letter_code
_entity_poly.pdbx_strand_id
1 'polypeptide(L)'
;VEQILFVLLVTVGAIMSIKNFNNSFNNHHQRLRGALYGIIWLQALTGALRSCRGSKGGSAWFIAHWLLGTAVCILSVINIYTGSGALHEKTSESTRLWTIILIAENCLIVFIYLF
;
A
#
# COMPACT_ATOMS: atom_id res chain seq x y z
N VAL A 1 5.15 -12.30 11.32
CA VAL A 1 4.05 -12.99 10.60
C VAL A 1 3.24 -12.00 9.77
N GLU A 2 2.78 -10.89 10.36
CA GLU A 2 1.94 -9.88 9.68
C GLU A 2 2.57 -9.26 8.40
N GLN A 3 3.83 -8.82 8.42
CA GLN A 3 4.47 -8.28 7.21
C GLN A 3 4.57 -9.30 6.07
N ILE A 4 4.80 -10.57 6.40
CA ILE A 4 4.91 -11.65 5.39
C ILE A 4 3.54 -11.90 4.77
N LEU A 5 2.48 -11.97 5.59
CA LEU A 5 1.11 -12.12 5.11
C LEU A 5 0.71 -10.95 4.19
N PHE A 6 1.03 -9.72 4.58
CA PHE A 6 0.75 -8.53 3.77
C PHE A 6 1.44 -8.60 2.41
N VAL A 7 2.74 -8.93 2.37
CA VAL A 7 3.50 -9.05 1.12
C VAL A 7 2.94 -10.15 0.22
N LEU A 8 2.56 -11.29 0.79
CA LEU A 8 1.93 -12.38 0.03
C LEU A 8 0.59 -11.95 -0.57
N LEU A 9 -0.26 -11.30 0.22
CA LEU A 9 -1.58 -10.85 -0.23
C LEU A 9 -1.46 -9.79 -1.35
N VAL A 10 -0.55 -8.83 -1.18
CA VAL A 10 -0.24 -7.81 -2.20
C VAL A 10 0.30 -8.46 -3.47
N THR A 11 1.14 -9.49 -3.35
CA THR A 11 1.69 -10.21 -4.52
C THR A 11 0.61 -10.97 -5.27
N VAL A 12 -0.28 -11.67 -4.56
CA VAL A 12 -1.42 -12.34 -5.18
C VAL A 12 -2.34 -11.33 -5.87
N GLY A 13 -2.64 -10.20 -5.20
CA GLY A 13 -3.43 -9.11 -5.78
C GLY A 13 -2.78 -8.50 -7.03
N ALA A 14 -1.46 -8.32 -7.02
CA ALA A 14 -0.70 -7.84 -8.17
C ALA A 14 -0.78 -8.82 -9.35
N ILE A 15 -0.59 -10.12 -9.11
CA ILE A 15 -0.70 -11.17 -10.12
C ILE A 15 -2.11 -11.19 -10.72
N MET A 16 -3.14 -11.19 -9.86
CA MET A 16 -4.54 -11.12 -10.32
C MET A 16 -4.80 -9.85 -11.14
N SER A 17 -4.27 -8.70 -10.70
CA SER A 17 -4.45 -7.44 -11.41
C SER A 17 -3.78 -7.43 -12.79
N ILE A 18 -2.62 -8.05 -12.93
CA ILE A 18 -1.89 -8.12 -14.21
C ILE A 18 -2.56 -9.11 -15.16
N LYS A 19 -3.01 -10.26 -14.64
CA LYS A 19 -3.64 -11.30 -15.46
C LYS A 19 -5.04 -10.93 -15.95
N ASN A 20 -5.83 -10.28 -15.11
CA ASN A 20 -7.25 -10.05 -15.39
C ASN A 20 -7.55 -8.66 -15.97
N PHE A 21 -6.63 -7.71 -15.87
CA PHE A 21 -6.81 -6.37 -16.43
C PHE A 21 -5.74 -6.05 -17.46
N ASN A 22 -6.14 -5.43 -18.57
CA ASN A 22 -5.22 -4.91 -19.57
C ASN A 22 -4.42 -3.73 -18.98
N ASN A 23 -3.30 -4.05 -18.34
CA ASN A 23 -2.51 -3.12 -17.56
C ASN A 23 -1.42 -2.48 -18.42
N SER A 24 -1.81 -1.47 -19.22
CA SER A 24 -0.87 -0.73 -20.07
C SER A 24 -0.03 0.31 -19.31
N PHE A 25 -0.30 0.52 -18.02
CA PHE A 25 0.33 1.55 -17.18
C PHE A 25 0.27 2.97 -17.78
N ASN A 26 -0.73 3.22 -18.64
CA ASN A 26 -0.85 4.49 -19.33
C ASN A 26 -1.65 5.54 -18.52
N ASN A 27 -2.39 5.10 -17.49
CA ASN A 27 -3.09 6.01 -16.60
C ASN A 27 -2.40 6.15 -15.24
N HIS A 28 -2.70 7.25 -14.55
CA HIS A 28 -2.06 7.60 -13.29
C HIS A 28 -2.27 6.52 -12.21
N HIS A 29 -3.49 5.95 -12.14
CA HIS A 29 -3.83 4.90 -11.18
C HIS A 29 -3.01 3.60 -11.40
N GLN A 30 -2.83 3.15 -12.65
CA GLN A 30 -2.03 1.95 -12.91
C GLN A 30 -0.55 2.16 -12.56
N ARG A 31 0.02 3.32 -12.89
CA ARG A 31 1.40 3.67 -12.51
C ARG A 31 1.58 3.70 -11.01
N LEU A 32 0.64 4.31 -10.28
CA LEU A 32 0.63 4.31 -8.82
C LEU A 32 0.62 2.89 -8.26
N ARG A 33 -0.26 2.00 -8.76
CA ARG A 33 -0.28 0.57 -8.37
C ARG A 33 1.06 -0.12 -8.59
N GLY A 34 1.66 0.05 -9.77
CA GLY A 34 2.95 -0.55 -10.09
C GLY A 34 4.07 -0.09 -9.16
N ALA A 35 4.15 1.21 -8.90
CA ALA A 35 5.12 1.78 -7.96
C ALA A 35 4.89 1.25 -6.53
N LEU A 36 3.64 1.19 -6.09
CA LEU A 36 3.26 0.65 -4.77
C LEU A 36 3.72 -0.78 -4.56
N TYR A 37 3.53 -1.67 -5.54
CA TYR A 37 4.01 -3.04 -5.43
C TYR A 37 5.53 -3.09 -5.21
N GLY A 38 6.29 -2.28 -5.94
CA GLY A 38 7.75 -2.18 -5.76
C GLY A 38 8.13 -1.65 -4.37
N ILE A 39 7.48 -0.59 -3.90
CA ILE A 39 7.77 0.03 -2.59
C ILE A 39 7.41 -0.93 -1.44
N ILE A 40 6.31 -1.69 -1.54
CA ILE A 40 5.92 -2.70 -0.54
C ILE A 40 7.00 -3.79 -0.42
N TRP A 41 7.52 -4.28 -1.54
CA TRP A 41 8.63 -5.24 -1.55
C TRP A 41 9.92 -4.62 -0.99
N LEU A 42 10.21 -3.36 -1.31
CA LEU A 42 11.35 -2.64 -0.74
C LEU A 42 11.23 -2.49 0.79
N GLN A 43 10.03 -2.15 1.29
CA GLN A 43 9.76 -2.07 2.72
C GLN A 43 9.99 -3.43 3.41
N ALA A 44 9.51 -4.51 2.81
CA ALA A 44 9.70 -5.86 3.35
C ALA A 44 11.18 -6.25 3.37
N LEU A 45 11.91 -5.98 2.30
CA LEU A 45 13.34 -6.29 2.20
C LEU A 45 14.16 -5.47 3.20
N THR A 46 13.90 -4.16 3.32
CA THR A 46 14.59 -3.30 4.30
C THR A 46 14.24 -3.68 5.74
N GLY A 47 13.04 -4.22 5.99
CA GLY A 47 12.68 -4.80 7.28
C GLY A 47 13.42 -6.09 7.59
N ALA A 48 13.57 -6.98 6.59
CA ALA A 48 14.28 -8.25 6.72
C ALA A 48 15.80 -8.07 6.87
N LEU A 49 16.38 -7.12 6.14
CA LEU A 49 17.82 -6.82 6.15
C LEU A 49 18.25 -5.91 7.31
N ARG A 50 17.43 -5.80 8.38
CA ARG A 50 17.68 -4.91 9.51
C ARG A 50 19.13 -5.05 10.01
N SER A 51 19.86 -3.93 9.99
CA SER A 51 21.25 -3.85 10.45
C SER A 51 21.37 -4.27 11.92
N CYS A 52 22.43 -5.01 12.26
CA CYS A 52 22.72 -5.47 13.63
C CYS A 52 22.68 -4.32 14.64
N ARG A 53 22.07 -4.57 15.80
CA ARG A 53 21.86 -3.61 16.88
C ARG A 53 23.20 -3.02 17.33
N GLY A 54 23.42 -1.72 17.13
CA GLY A 54 24.62 -0.99 17.60
C GLY A 54 25.50 -0.34 16.53
N SER A 55 25.18 -0.44 15.23
CA SER A 55 25.95 0.26 14.19
C SER A 55 25.66 1.77 14.18
N LYS A 56 26.68 2.60 13.88
CA LYS A 56 26.56 4.08 13.77
C LYS A 56 25.48 4.54 12.78
N GLY A 57 25.11 3.70 11.80
CA GLY A 57 24.05 3.95 10.83
C GLY A 57 22.64 3.47 11.25
N GLY A 58 22.51 2.80 12.40
CA GLY A 58 21.25 2.19 12.82
C GLY A 58 20.10 3.18 13.03
N SER A 59 20.39 4.41 13.47
CA SER A 59 19.37 5.46 13.65
C SER A 59 18.85 6.01 12.33
N ALA A 60 19.74 6.28 11.36
CA ALA A 60 19.33 6.75 10.04
C ALA A 60 18.54 5.67 9.29
N TRP A 61 18.97 4.42 9.38
CA TRP A 61 18.24 3.27 8.83
C TRP A 61 16.84 3.14 9.43
N PHE A 62 16.74 3.28 10.76
CA PHE A 62 15.46 3.23 11.45
C PHE A 62 14.50 4.32 10.98
N ILE A 63 14.97 5.58 10.89
CA ILE A 63 14.17 6.70 10.40
C ILE A 63 13.75 6.47 8.94
N ALA A 64 14.66 6.04 8.07
CA ALA A 64 14.37 5.78 6.67
C ALA A 64 13.33 4.67 6.50
N HIS A 65 13.51 3.54 7.19
CA HIS A 65 12.55 2.42 7.16
C HIS A 65 11.17 2.81 7.73
N TRP A 66 11.15 3.67 8.77
CA TRP A 66 9.92 4.19 9.34
C TRP A 66 9.19 5.13 8.38
N LEU A 67 9.91 6.07 7.74
CA LEU A 67 9.34 6.97 6.72
C LEU A 67 8.81 6.18 5.52
N LEU A 68 9.57 5.17 5.06
CA LEU A 68 9.16 4.32 3.95
C LEU A 68 7.89 3.53 4.28
N GLY A 69 7.78 2.98 5.50
CA GLY A 69 6.56 2.31 5.96
C GLY A 69 5.36 3.24 6.02
N THR A 70 5.54 4.46 6.50
CA THR A 70 4.49 5.49 6.53
C THR A 70 4.03 5.85 5.11
N ALA A 71 4.97 6.00 4.17
CA ALA A 71 4.66 6.24 2.78
C ALA A 71 3.87 5.07 2.15
N VAL A 72 4.22 3.82 2.46
CA VAL A 72 3.44 2.64 2.00
C VAL A 72 1.99 2.73 2.47
N CYS A 73 1.74 3.07 3.75
CA CYS A 73 0.39 3.20 4.29
C CYS A 73 -0.40 4.29 3.56
N ILE A 74 0.17 5.49 3.42
CA ILE A 74 -0.49 6.62 2.77
C ILE A 74 -0.79 6.31 1.30
N LEU A 75 0.19 5.82 0.54
CA LEU A 75 0.00 5.51 -0.87
C LEU A 75 -1.01 4.36 -1.05
N SER A 76 -1.06 3.38 -0.13
CA SER A 76 -2.04 2.30 -0.17
C SER A 76 -3.47 2.82 -0.07
N VAL A 77 -3.72 3.78 0.81
CA VAL A 77 -5.04 4.43 0.93
C VAL A 77 -5.38 5.17 -0.36
N ILE A 78 -4.48 6.02 -0.87
CA ILE A 78 -4.68 6.76 -2.14
C ILE A 78 -4.99 5.81 -3.30
N ASN A 79 -4.30 4.67 -3.33
CA ASN A 79 -4.49 3.67 -4.36
C ASN A 79 -5.89 3.04 -4.33
N ILE A 80 -6.43 2.75 -3.14
CA ILE A 80 -7.80 2.23 -3.02
C ILE A 80 -8.79 3.29 -3.51
N TYR A 81 -8.68 4.54 -3.06
CA TYR A 81 -9.56 5.64 -3.49
C TYR A 81 -9.55 5.85 -5.01
N THR A 82 -8.35 5.96 -5.60
CA THR A 82 -8.22 6.16 -7.05
C THR A 82 -8.70 4.93 -7.84
N GLY A 83 -8.55 3.73 -7.28
CA GLY A 83 -9.07 2.48 -7.85
C GLY A 83 -10.60 2.41 -7.83
N SER A 84 -11.23 2.86 -6.75
CA SER A 84 -12.68 2.98 -6.66
C SER A 84 -13.24 3.99 -7.67
N GLY A 85 -12.55 5.11 -7.90
CA GLY A 85 -12.91 6.07 -8.95
C GLY A 85 -12.84 5.44 -10.35
N ALA A 86 -11.73 4.75 -10.64
CA ALA A 86 -11.55 4.06 -11.93
C ALA A 86 -12.54 2.89 -12.13
N LEU A 87 -12.99 2.25 -11.05
CA LEU A 87 -14.03 1.23 -11.11
C LEU A 87 -15.38 1.86 -11.45
N HIS A 88 -15.76 2.95 -10.77
CA HIS A 88 -16.99 3.68 -11.04
C HIS A 88 -17.07 4.16 -12.48
N GLU A 89 -15.98 4.70 -13.03
CA GLU A 89 -15.91 5.13 -14.42
C GLU A 89 -16.14 3.98 -15.42
N LYS A 90 -15.68 2.77 -15.08
CA LYS A 90 -15.82 1.60 -15.96
C LYS A 90 -17.16 0.90 -15.88
N THR A 91 -17.78 0.83 -14.70
CA THR A 91 -19.01 0.05 -14.48
C THR A 91 -20.23 0.93 -14.30
N SER A 92 -20.07 2.24 -14.12
CA SER A 92 -21.13 3.17 -13.68
C SER A 92 -21.73 2.83 -12.31
N GLU A 93 -21.19 1.84 -11.60
CA GLU A 93 -21.68 1.38 -10.30
C GLU A 93 -21.21 2.30 -9.18
N SER A 94 -22.09 2.60 -8.22
CA SER A 94 -21.75 3.49 -7.11
C SER A 94 -20.68 2.86 -6.20
N THR A 95 -19.55 3.54 -6.03
CA THR A 95 -18.51 3.16 -5.08
C THR A 95 -18.62 3.90 -3.74
N ARG A 96 -19.75 4.59 -3.52
CA ARG A 96 -19.98 5.44 -2.35
C ARG A 96 -19.94 4.65 -1.03
N LEU A 97 -20.57 3.48 -0.99
CA LEU A 97 -20.57 2.63 0.21
C LEU A 97 -19.16 2.15 0.56
N TRP A 98 -18.40 1.67 -0.43
CA TRP A 98 -17.01 1.25 -0.24
C TRP A 98 -16.13 2.40 0.26
N THR A 99 -16.36 3.61 -0.26
CA THR A 99 -15.63 4.81 0.16
C THR A 99 -15.94 5.17 1.62
N ILE A 100 -17.22 5.12 2.03
CA ILE A 100 -17.61 5.41 3.42
C ILE A 100 -16.99 4.40 4.38
N ILE A 101 -17.04 3.10 4.04
CA ILE A 101 -16.44 2.03 4.85
C ILE A 101 -14.94 2.28 5.01
N LEU A 102 -14.24 2.59 3.91
CA LEU A 102 -12.80 2.87 3.93
C LEU A 102 -12.45 4.07 4.83
N ILE A 103 -13.22 5.16 4.76
CA ILE A 103 -13.04 6.33 5.65
C ILE A 103 -13.22 5.91 7.11
N ALA A 104 -14.32 5.22 7.43
CA ALA A 104 -14.64 4.81 8.78
C ALA A 104 -13.56 3.89 9.37
N GLU A 105 -13.07 2.93 8.59
CA GLU A 105 -11.97 2.04 8.97
C GLU A 105 -10.69 2.83 9.27
N ASN A 106 -10.28 3.74 8.37
CA ASN A 106 -9.07 4.55 8.58
C ASN A 106 -9.20 5.45 9.81
N CYS A 107 -10.37 6.08 10.02
CA CYS A 107 -10.63 6.87 11.21
C CYS A 107 -10.55 6.04 12.49
N LEU A 108 -11.09 4.82 12.49
CA LEU A 108 -11.02 3.91 13.63
C LEU A 108 -9.58 3.49 13.93
N ILE A 109 -8.80 3.13 12.90
CA ILE A 109 -7.38 2.77 13.06
C ILE A 109 -6.59 3.94 13.64
N VAL A 110 -6.78 5.15 13.11
CA VAL A 110 -6.12 6.36 13.63
C VAL A 110 -6.54 6.65 15.07
N PHE A 111 -7.82 6.48 15.40
CA PHE A 111 -8.30 6.64 16.78
C PHE A 111 -7.63 5.65 17.73
N ILE A 112 -7.64 4.35 17.41
CA ILE A 112 -6.99 3.30 18.21
C ILE A 112 -5.47 3.52 18.34
N TYR A 113 -4.84 4.09 17.31
CA TYR A 113 -3.41 4.38 17.34
C TYR A 113 -3.06 5.56 18.26
N LEU A 114 -3.95 6.56 18.40
CA LEU A 114 -3.70 7.79 19.13
C LEU A 114 -4.23 7.80 20.58
N PHE A 115 -5.24 6.98 20.89
CA PHE A 115 -5.94 6.95 22.19
C PHE A 115 -5.92 5.55 22.80
#